data_AF-A0A1A7W9Z5-F1
#
_entry.id   AF-A0A1A7W9Z5-F1
#
_cell.length_a   1.000
_cell.length_b   1.000
_cell.length_c   1.000
_cell.angle_alpha   90.00
_cell.angle_beta   90.00
_cell.angle_gamma   90.00
#
_symmetry.space_group_name_H-M   'P 1'
#
loop_
_entity.id
_entity.type
_entity.pdbx_description
1 polymer ?
#
loop_
_entity_poly.entity_id
_entity_poly.type
_entity_poly.pdbx_seq_one_letter_code
_entity_poly.pdbx_strand_id
1 'polypeptide(L)'
;MMSPRLGVVRKSMLKDPLIIKAPLGKTRTRGLDVPGPDFVFGAKTNCNTDGGVAGALSNWRVQSRQEHPARLDFVSLNRDAVRSGLVTSKEFSQYRALRGGATRKTRISEPSDGGVSCNLQAAPDITFGVMNRAPSSLTELLSYEYAHKWFNEQLSRNQSGSPKKQMKPGHVPETRTSLLRRSRTLPVPPKPLRLPQVTQVAGALDTFRDPKARRSESGTEPSRGQRKAC
;
A
#
# COMPACT_ATOMS: atom_id res chain seq x y z
N MET A 1 -2.01 25.70 42.31
CA MET A 1 -0.90 24.88 42.84
C MET A 1 0.38 25.24 42.09
N MET A 2 1.23 26.10 42.67
CA MET A 2 2.51 26.46 42.06
C MET A 2 3.45 25.26 42.17
N SER A 3 3.86 24.71 41.04
CA SER A 3 4.87 23.64 41.01
C SER A 3 6.19 24.21 41.52
N PRO A 4 6.94 23.50 42.39
CA PRO A 4 8.24 23.97 42.85
C PRO A 4 9.19 24.01 41.65
N ARG A 5 9.45 25.22 41.14
CA ARG A 5 10.42 25.47 40.07
C ARG A 5 11.53 26.29 40.69
N LEU A 6 12.76 25.80 40.58
CA LEU A 6 13.95 26.52 41.02
C LEU A 6 14.22 27.67 40.03
N GLY A 7 14.33 28.90 40.54
CA GLY A 7 14.65 30.11 39.76
C GLY A 7 13.49 31.09 39.54
N VAL A 8 13.82 32.25 38.95
CA VAL A 8 12.87 33.35 38.71
C VAL A 8 11.96 33.04 37.51
N VAL A 9 10.65 32.98 37.76
CA VAL A 9 9.63 32.76 36.71
C VAL A 9 9.38 34.06 35.95
N ARG A 10 9.80 34.13 34.69
CA ARG A 10 9.53 35.28 33.81
C ARG A 10 8.12 35.18 33.21
N LYS A 11 7.45 36.32 32.99
CA LYS A 11 6.10 36.37 32.39
C LYS A 11 6.04 35.72 31.00
N SER A 12 7.13 35.74 30.23
CA SER A 12 7.24 35.09 28.92
C SER A 12 7.12 33.55 28.99
N MET A 13 7.56 32.93 30.09
CA MET A 13 7.51 31.48 30.28
C MET A 13 6.08 30.94 30.41
N LEU A 14 5.09 31.80 30.67
CA LEU A 14 3.66 31.44 30.73
C LEU A 14 2.97 31.52 29.36
N LYS A 15 3.63 32.12 28.37
CA LYS A 15 3.10 32.29 27.01
C LYS A 15 3.79 31.38 26.00
N ASP A 16 5.05 31.02 26.24
CA ASP A 16 5.82 30.17 25.34
C ASP A 16 5.34 28.71 25.43
N PRO A 17 4.73 28.15 24.36
CA PRO A 17 4.21 26.78 24.36
C PRO A 17 5.30 25.72 24.56
N LEU A 18 6.57 26.04 24.30
CA LEU A 18 7.69 25.11 24.50
C LEU A 18 8.08 24.97 25.97
N ILE A 19 7.82 26.01 26.77
CA ILE A 19 8.20 26.08 28.20
C ILE A 19 7.02 25.67 29.10
N ILE A 20 5.79 25.81 28.62
CA ILE A 20 4.58 25.43 29.37
C ILE A 20 4.55 23.90 29.52
N LYS A 21 4.60 23.44 30.77
CA LYS A 21 4.42 22.02 31.10
C LYS A 21 3.02 21.58 30.68
N ALA A 22 2.93 20.41 30.05
CA ALA A 22 1.65 19.78 29.76
C ALA A 22 0.84 19.62 31.08
N PRO A 23 -0.49 19.82 31.05
CA PRO A 23 -1.31 19.65 32.23
C PRO A 23 -1.20 18.21 32.74
N LEU A 24 -0.74 18.04 33.96
CA LEU A 24 -0.66 16.71 34.59
C LEU A 24 -2.07 16.19 34.86
N GLY A 25 -2.28 14.88 34.64
CA GLY A 25 -3.58 14.24 34.82
C GLY A 25 -4.61 14.52 33.71
N LYS A 26 -4.24 15.27 32.66
CA LYS A 26 -5.08 15.48 31.48
C LYS A 26 -4.37 14.98 30.23
N THR A 27 -5.11 14.37 29.32
CA THR A 27 -4.59 14.02 27.99
C THR A 27 -4.29 15.27 27.17
N ARG A 28 -3.27 15.19 26.30
CA ARG A 28 -2.97 16.27 25.35
C ARG A 28 -4.14 16.43 24.38
N THR A 29 -4.63 17.65 24.25
CA THR A 29 -5.63 18.02 23.24
C THR A 29 -5.01 17.94 21.85
N ARG A 30 -5.58 17.15 20.94
CA ARG A 30 -5.08 17.02 19.55
C ARG A 30 -5.69 18.03 18.57
N GLY A 31 -6.50 18.99 19.06
CA GLY A 31 -7.17 19.98 18.22
C GLY A 31 -8.17 19.38 17.25
N LEU A 32 -8.76 18.23 17.61
CA LEU A 32 -9.83 17.59 16.85
C LEU A 32 -11.16 17.93 17.53
N ASP A 33 -12.15 18.31 16.74
CA ASP A 33 -13.51 18.51 17.22
C ASP A 33 -14.11 17.13 17.51
N VAL A 34 -14.25 16.83 18.79
CA VAL A 34 -14.82 15.57 19.26
C VAL A 34 -16.34 15.75 19.32
N PRO A 35 -17.13 14.81 18.78
CA PRO A 35 -18.58 14.78 18.96
C PRO A 35 -18.98 14.97 20.44
N GLY A 36 -20.15 15.56 20.68
CA GLY A 36 -20.64 15.90 22.02
C GLY A 36 -20.78 14.69 22.96
N PRO A 37 -21.10 14.93 24.24
CA PRO A 37 -21.11 13.88 25.28
C PRO A 37 -22.07 12.72 25.01
N ASP A 38 -23.08 12.93 24.16
CA ASP A 38 -24.07 11.91 23.80
C ASP A 38 -23.56 10.94 22.71
N PHE A 39 -22.38 11.20 22.15
CA PHE A 39 -21.78 10.35 21.12
C PHE A 39 -20.94 9.22 21.73
N VAL A 40 -21.32 7.98 21.44
CA VAL A 40 -20.57 6.80 21.85
C VAL A 40 -19.55 6.44 20.76
N PHE A 41 -18.27 6.47 21.11
CA PHE A 41 -17.19 5.99 20.24
C PHE A 41 -17.18 4.47 20.18
N GLY A 42 -16.95 3.91 18.99
CA GLY A 42 -16.86 2.48 18.78
C GLY A 42 -17.76 2.00 17.64
N ALA A 43 -17.58 0.75 17.23
CA ALA A 43 -18.45 0.11 16.24
C ALA A 43 -19.69 -0.46 16.96
N LYS A 44 -20.89 -0.01 16.57
CA LYS A 44 -22.14 -0.62 17.02
C LYS A 44 -22.29 -1.96 16.32
N THR A 45 -22.29 -3.06 17.07
CA THR A 45 -22.72 -4.36 16.58
C THR A 45 -24.25 -4.33 16.51
N ASN A 46 -24.79 -4.04 15.32
CA ASN A 46 -26.22 -4.03 15.11
C ASN A 46 -26.78 -5.47 15.12
N CYS A 47 -26.88 -6.10 16.30
CA CYS A 47 -27.46 -7.44 16.43
C CYS A 47 -28.97 -7.48 16.18
N ASN A 48 -29.63 -6.32 16.10
CA ASN A 48 -31.09 -6.23 15.98
C ASN A 48 -31.57 -5.86 14.57
N THR A 49 -30.69 -5.61 13.59
CA THR A 49 -31.14 -5.28 12.22
C THR A 49 -31.67 -6.52 11.49
N ASP A 50 -31.16 -7.70 11.84
CA ASP A 50 -31.47 -8.95 11.12
C ASP A 50 -32.72 -9.67 11.66
N GLY A 51 -33.53 -9.00 12.49
CA GLY A 51 -34.75 -9.57 13.08
C GLY A 51 -34.51 -10.74 14.05
N GLY A 52 -33.24 -11.05 14.36
CA GLY A 52 -32.83 -12.15 15.21
C GLY A 52 -33.34 -13.51 14.74
N VAL A 53 -33.57 -14.42 15.69
CA VAL A 53 -34.07 -15.77 15.41
C VAL A 53 -35.45 -15.74 14.74
N ALA A 54 -36.31 -14.79 15.13
CA ALA A 54 -37.63 -14.63 14.51
C ALA A 54 -37.52 -14.22 13.04
N GLY A 55 -36.58 -13.32 12.70
CA GLY A 55 -36.26 -12.98 11.31
C GLY A 55 -35.78 -14.19 10.51
N ALA A 56 -34.85 -14.99 11.06
CA ALA A 56 -34.34 -16.19 10.41
C ALA A 56 -35.44 -17.26 10.18
N LEU A 57 -36.33 -17.46 11.14
CA LEU A 57 -37.42 -18.44 11.05
C LEU A 57 -38.57 -17.99 10.15
N SER A 58 -38.86 -16.68 10.10
CA SER A 58 -39.94 -16.12 9.28
C SER A 58 -39.55 -15.87 7.82
N ASN A 59 -38.27 -15.90 7.49
CA ASN A 59 -37.78 -15.73 6.12
C ASN A 59 -37.89 -17.04 5.31
N TRP A 60 -39.11 -17.55 5.11
CA TRP A 60 -39.39 -18.68 4.19
C TRP A 60 -39.38 -18.27 2.71
N ARG A 61 -38.94 -17.05 2.38
CA ARG A 61 -38.77 -16.67 0.98
C ARG A 61 -37.58 -17.44 0.41
N VAL A 62 -37.91 -18.46 -0.40
CA VAL A 62 -37.02 -19.13 -1.35
C VAL A 62 -36.11 -18.05 -1.92
N GLN A 63 -34.82 -18.11 -1.59
CA GLN A 63 -33.84 -17.22 -2.20
C GLN A 63 -34.04 -17.32 -3.71
N SER A 64 -34.36 -16.20 -4.37
CA SER A 64 -34.27 -16.14 -5.82
C SER A 64 -32.83 -16.49 -6.13
N ARG A 65 -32.63 -17.71 -6.63
CA ARG A 65 -31.34 -18.29 -6.94
C ARG A 65 -30.50 -17.21 -7.61
N GLN A 66 -29.47 -16.72 -6.91
CA GLN A 66 -28.49 -15.86 -7.55
C GLN A 66 -28.06 -16.60 -8.81
N GLU A 67 -28.23 -15.97 -9.97
CA GLU A 67 -27.80 -16.54 -11.23
C GLU A 67 -26.30 -16.79 -11.12
N HIS A 68 -25.96 -18.04 -10.80
CA HIS A 68 -24.59 -18.49 -10.84
C HIS A 68 -24.04 -18.15 -12.23
N PRO A 69 -22.77 -17.67 -12.32
CA PRO A 69 -22.18 -17.26 -13.58
C PRO A 69 -22.44 -18.33 -14.63
N ALA A 70 -23.17 -17.93 -15.68
CA ALA A 70 -23.69 -18.71 -16.80
C ALA A 70 -23.28 -20.19 -16.78
N ARG A 71 -24.09 -21.02 -16.09
CA ARG A 71 -24.00 -22.47 -16.25
C ARG A 71 -24.19 -22.78 -17.73
N LEU A 72 -23.27 -23.58 -18.28
CA LEU A 72 -23.34 -24.02 -19.68
C LEU A 72 -24.73 -24.59 -19.96
N ASP A 73 -25.43 -23.99 -20.91
CA ASP A 73 -26.73 -24.52 -21.34
C ASP A 73 -26.49 -25.76 -22.20
N PHE A 74 -26.52 -26.92 -21.54
CA PHE A 74 -26.34 -28.21 -22.21
C PHE A 74 -27.46 -28.48 -23.22
N VAL A 75 -28.63 -27.85 -23.10
CA VAL A 75 -29.75 -28.07 -24.01
C VAL A 75 -29.47 -27.45 -25.37
N SER A 76 -29.08 -26.17 -25.43
CA SER A 76 -28.67 -25.54 -26.69
C SER A 76 -27.43 -26.19 -27.30
N LEU A 77 -26.45 -26.55 -26.46
CA LEU A 77 -25.22 -27.19 -26.91
C LEU A 77 -25.50 -28.56 -27.54
N ASN A 78 -26.33 -29.40 -26.90
CA ASN A 78 -26.72 -30.68 -27.47
C ASN A 78 -27.57 -30.51 -28.73
N ARG A 79 -28.48 -29.53 -28.75
CA ARG A 79 -29.28 -29.23 -29.95
C ARG A 79 -28.39 -28.90 -31.15
N ASP A 80 -27.33 -28.13 -30.94
CA ASP A 80 -26.38 -27.79 -31.99
C ASP A 80 -25.49 -28.97 -32.40
N ALA A 81 -25.11 -29.83 -31.45
CA ALA A 81 -24.37 -31.05 -31.75
C ALA A 81 -25.18 -31.98 -32.67
N VAL A 82 -26.48 -32.16 -32.39
CA VAL A 82 -27.40 -32.91 -33.24
C VAL A 82 -27.52 -32.25 -34.62
N ARG A 83 -27.63 -30.92 -34.70
CA ARG A 83 -27.65 -30.18 -35.98
C ARG A 83 -26.36 -30.36 -36.78
N SER A 84 -25.22 -30.54 -36.12
CA SER A 84 -23.95 -30.86 -36.78
C SER A 84 -23.79 -32.34 -37.16
N GLY A 85 -24.81 -33.17 -36.93
CA GLY A 85 -24.79 -34.59 -37.29
C GLY A 85 -24.09 -35.49 -36.28
N LEU A 86 -23.81 -35.01 -35.07
CA LEU A 86 -23.24 -35.81 -33.98
C LEU A 86 -24.36 -36.58 -33.28
N VAL A 87 -24.20 -37.90 -33.16
CA VAL A 87 -25.21 -38.81 -32.62
C VAL A 87 -24.64 -39.68 -31.51
N THR A 88 -23.31 -39.83 -31.43
CA THR A 88 -22.66 -40.70 -30.45
C THR A 88 -22.37 -39.95 -29.15
N SER A 89 -22.62 -40.58 -27.99
CA SER A 89 -22.36 -39.96 -26.68
C SER A 89 -20.92 -39.43 -26.50
N LYS A 90 -19.93 -40.09 -27.12
CA LYS A 90 -18.52 -39.65 -27.09
C LYS A 90 -18.33 -38.32 -27.84
N GLU A 91 -19.01 -38.16 -28.97
CA GLU A 91 -18.98 -36.94 -29.78
C GLU A 91 -19.63 -35.77 -29.03
N PHE A 92 -20.77 -35.98 -28.36
CA PHE A 92 -21.39 -34.95 -27.51
C PHE A 92 -20.46 -34.48 -26.40
N SER A 93 -19.72 -35.40 -25.77
CA SER A 93 -18.73 -35.06 -24.73
C SER A 93 -17.60 -34.18 -25.28
N GLN A 94 -17.05 -34.57 -26.45
CA GLN A 94 -16.01 -33.80 -27.14
C GLN A 94 -16.51 -32.42 -27.60
N TYR A 95 -17.73 -32.37 -28.15
CA TYR A 95 -18.36 -31.15 -28.61
C TYR A 95 -18.64 -30.17 -27.45
N ARG A 96 -19.04 -30.68 -26.26
CA ARG A 96 -19.13 -29.89 -25.03
C ARG A 96 -17.77 -29.36 -24.56
N ALA A 97 -16.72 -30.17 -24.62
CA ALA A 97 -15.38 -29.75 -24.22
C ALA A 97 -14.83 -28.65 -25.13
N LEU A 98 -15.01 -28.79 -26.45
CA LEU A 98 -14.54 -27.82 -27.45
C LEU A 98 -15.32 -26.50 -27.36
N ARG A 99 -16.65 -26.56 -27.38
CA ARG A 99 -17.53 -25.39 -27.51
C ARG A 99 -17.88 -24.74 -26.16
N GLY A 100 -18.07 -25.56 -25.12
CA GLY A 100 -18.31 -25.10 -23.75
C GLY A 100 -17.04 -24.66 -23.00
N GLY A 101 -15.85 -25.10 -23.44
CA GLY A 101 -14.57 -24.61 -22.94
C GLY A 101 -14.16 -23.26 -23.52
N ALA A 102 -14.51 -22.99 -24.79
CA ALA A 102 -14.19 -21.72 -25.47
C ALA A 102 -14.91 -20.51 -24.85
N THR A 103 -16.14 -20.69 -24.35
CA THR A 103 -16.91 -19.66 -23.63
C THR A 103 -16.34 -19.35 -22.24
N ARG A 104 -15.57 -20.27 -21.64
CA ARG A 104 -14.80 -20.00 -20.42
C ARG A 104 -13.58 -19.14 -20.74
N LYS A 105 -12.82 -19.47 -21.79
CA LYS A 105 -11.59 -18.74 -22.16
C LYS A 105 -11.81 -17.27 -22.51
N THR A 106 -12.95 -16.92 -23.12
CA THR A 106 -13.30 -15.53 -23.44
C THR A 106 -13.78 -14.71 -22.24
N ARG A 107 -14.03 -15.34 -21.08
CA ARG A 107 -14.46 -14.66 -19.85
C ARG A 107 -13.44 -14.71 -18.70
N ILE A 108 -12.33 -15.44 -18.87
CA ILE A 108 -11.20 -15.50 -17.92
C ILE A 108 -10.19 -14.35 -18.17
N SER A 109 -10.54 -13.36 -19.02
CA SER A 109 -9.71 -12.16 -19.19
C SER A 109 -9.83 -11.14 -18.03
N GLU A 110 -10.58 -11.45 -16.98
CA GLU A 110 -10.40 -10.80 -15.69
C GLU A 110 -9.65 -11.76 -14.75
N PRO A 111 -8.47 -11.38 -14.23
CA PRO A 111 -7.83 -12.13 -13.17
C PRO A 111 -8.70 -11.96 -11.93
N SER A 112 -9.57 -12.95 -11.65
CA SER A 112 -10.07 -13.14 -10.30
C SER A 112 -8.86 -13.54 -9.46
N ASP A 113 -8.39 -12.60 -8.64
CA ASP A 113 -7.42 -12.87 -7.59
C ASP A 113 -7.89 -14.08 -6.75
N GLY A 114 -7.00 -15.06 -6.60
CA GLY A 114 -7.02 -15.93 -5.41
C GLY A 114 -7.81 -17.25 -5.45
N GLY A 115 -8.14 -17.83 -6.60
CA GLY A 115 -8.81 -19.15 -6.66
C GLY A 115 -7.90 -20.27 -7.16
N VAL A 116 -7.17 -20.96 -6.27
CA VAL A 116 -6.46 -22.19 -6.64
C VAL A 116 -7.47 -23.25 -7.09
N SER A 117 -7.26 -23.80 -8.28
CA SER A 117 -8.01 -24.93 -8.84
C SER A 117 -8.10 -26.08 -7.83
N CYS A 118 -9.27 -26.27 -7.21
CA CYS A 118 -9.53 -27.42 -6.37
C CYS A 118 -9.56 -28.69 -7.23
N ASN A 119 -8.62 -29.62 -6.98
CA ASN A 119 -8.69 -30.98 -7.52
C ASN A 119 -9.97 -31.67 -7.02
N LEU A 120 -10.79 -32.18 -7.93
CA LEU A 120 -12.06 -32.89 -7.71
C LEU A 120 -11.89 -34.34 -7.21
N GLN A 121 -10.90 -34.60 -6.35
CA GLN A 121 -10.67 -35.91 -5.74
C GLN A 121 -10.31 -35.71 -4.27
N ALA A 122 -11.32 -35.34 -3.48
CA ALA A 122 -11.22 -35.13 -2.05
C ALA A 122 -11.64 -36.43 -1.33
N ALA A 123 -10.67 -37.23 -0.88
CA ALA A 123 -10.87 -38.40 -0.04
C ALA A 123 -11.49 -38.00 1.32
N PRO A 124 -12.20 -38.89 2.06
CA PRO A 124 -13.03 -38.49 3.21
C PRO A 124 -12.27 -38.09 4.47
N ASP A 125 -10.94 -38.00 4.44
CA ASP A 125 -10.09 -37.71 5.62
C ASP A 125 -9.18 -36.51 5.39
N ILE A 126 -9.76 -35.37 5.00
CA ILE A 126 -9.04 -34.11 4.81
C ILE A 126 -9.52 -33.09 5.82
N THR A 127 -8.60 -32.66 6.66
CA THR A 127 -8.77 -31.53 7.56
C THR A 127 -8.79 -30.24 6.73
N PHE A 128 -9.91 -29.50 6.77
CA PHE A 128 -9.99 -28.19 6.13
C PHE A 128 -9.15 -27.17 6.91
N GLY A 129 -8.17 -26.57 6.22
CA GLY A 129 -7.28 -25.55 6.75
C GLY A 129 -6.10 -25.31 5.81
N VAL A 130 -5.46 -24.14 5.90
CA VAL A 130 -4.17 -23.90 5.23
C VAL A 130 -3.19 -24.89 5.84
N MET A 131 -2.73 -25.88 5.07
CA MET A 131 -1.67 -26.77 5.53
C MET A 131 -0.48 -25.91 5.96
N ASN A 132 0.04 -26.14 7.16
CA ASN A 132 1.27 -25.49 7.58
C ASN A 132 2.33 -25.77 6.52
N ARG A 133 2.93 -24.71 5.99
CA ARG A 133 4.09 -24.84 5.10
C ARG A 133 5.08 -25.77 5.78
N ALA A 134 5.53 -26.82 5.08
CA ALA A 134 6.52 -27.74 5.62
C ALA A 134 7.69 -26.94 6.19
N PRO A 135 8.19 -27.28 7.40
CA PRO A 135 9.31 -26.56 7.98
C PRO A 135 10.48 -26.62 7.00
N SER A 136 11.20 -25.49 6.85
CA SER A 136 12.46 -25.49 6.12
C SER A 136 13.35 -26.61 6.67
N SER A 137 13.99 -27.37 5.79
CA SER A 137 14.92 -28.42 6.21
C SER A 137 15.99 -27.81 7.11
N LEU A 138 16.30 -28.44 8.25
CA LEU A 138 17.33 -27.96 9.18
C LEU A 138 18.66 -27.65 8.45
N THR A 139 19.00 -28.47 7.46
CA THR A 139 20.17 -28.27 6.61
C THR A 139 20.15 -26.94 5.87
N GLU A 140 19.01 -26.48 5.35
CA GLU A 140 18.87 -25.18 4.65
C GLU A 140 19.12 -24.00 5.61
N LEU A 141 18.75 -24.17 6.88
CA LEU A 141 18.93 -23.16 7.92
C LEU A 141 20.38 -23.10 8.41
N LEU A 142 21.04 -24.27 8.50
CA LEU A 142 22.46 -24.38 8.83
C LEU A 142 23.37 -23.98 7.66
N SER A 143 22.94 -24.19 6.41
CA SER A 143 23.72 -23.88 5.20
C SER A 143 23.64 -22.42 4.75
N TYR A 144 22.94 -21.55 5.51
CA TYR A 144 22.75 -20.12 5.19
C TYR A 144 22.12 -19.87 3.81
N GLU A 145 21.46 -20.87 3.23
CA GLU A 145 20.88 -20.79 1.89
C GLU A 145 19.81 -19.72 1.77
N TYR A 146 19.07 -19.46 2.86
CA TYR A 146 18.01 -18.46 2.87
C TYR A 146 18.55 -17.05 2.58
N ALA A 147 19.69 -16.70 3.17
CA ALA A 147 20.30 -15.39 2.95
C ALA A 147 20.87 -15.25 1.54
N HIS A 148 21.43 -16.33 0.97
CA HIS A 148 21.86 -16.35 -0.42
C HIS A 148 20.68 -16.21 -1.39
N LYS A 149 19.57 -16.91 -1.15
CA LYS A 149 18.33 -16.78 -1.94
C LYS A 149 17.80 -15.34 -1.88
N TRP A 150 17.74 -14.75 -0.69
CA TRP A 150 17.30 -13.37 -0.50
C TRP A 150 18.20 -12.37 -1.24
N PHE A 151 19.53 -12.54 -1.16
CA PHE A 151 20.48 -11.66 -1.85
C PHE A 151 20.32 -11.74 -3.37
N ASN A 152 20.16 -12.95 -3.90
CA ASN A 152 19.92 -13.18 -5.32
C ASN A 152 18.58 -12.59 -5.78
N GLU A 153 17.54 -12.66 -4.95
CA GLU A 153 16.25 -12.02 -5.23
C GLU A 153 16.35 -10.49 -5.23
N GLN A 154 17.11 -9.89 -4.31
CA GLN A 154 17.35 -8.44 -4.35
C GLN A 154 18.14 -8.03 -5.60
N LEU A 155 19.17 -8.78 -5.97
CA LEU A 155 19.94 -8.53 -7.19
C LEU A 155 19.08 -8.66 -8.44
N SER A 156 18.25 -9.71 -8.53
CA SER A 156 17.36 -9.91 -9.68
C SER A 156 16.26 -8.84 -9.75
N ARG A 157 15.77 -8.35 -8.61
CA ARG A 157 14.81 -7.24 -8.53
C ARG A 157 15.40 -5.88 -8.93
N ASN A 158 16.72 -5.71 -8.79
CA ASN A 158 17.44 -4.54 -9.24
C ASN A 158 17.84 -4.63 -10.73
N GLN A 159 18.16 -5.84 -11.22
CA GLN A 159 18.53 -6.10 -12.62
C GLN A 159 17.32 -6.16 -13.55
N SER A 160 16.23 -6.80 -13.12
CA SER A 160 14.94 -6.61 -13.75
C SER A 160 14.50 -5.20 -13.41
N GLY A 161 14.69 -4.26 -14.35
CA GLY A 161 14.16 -2.91 -14.27
C GLY A 161 12.64 -2.93 -14.29
N SER A 162 12.01 -3.58 -13.30
CA SER A 162 10.58 -3.59 -13.12
C SER A 162 10.17 -2.13 -13.07
N PRO A 163 9.33 -1.65 -14.00
CA PRO A 163 8.81 -0.31 -13.88
C PRO A 163 8.09 -0.32 -12.54
N LYS A 164 8.61 0.46 -11.58
CA LYS A 164 7.80 0.85 -10.43
C LYS A 164 6.48 1.26 -11.06
N LYS A 165 5.40 0.49 -10.78
CA LYS A 165 4.05 0.90 -11.16
C LYS A 165 3.81 2.18 -10.38
N GLN A 166 4.32 3.30 -10.88
CA GLN A 166 3.77 4.59 -10.56
C GLN A 166 2.35 4.45 -11.06
N MET A 167 1.42 4.20 -10.13
CA MET A 167 0.03 4.47 -10.41
C MET A 167 0.05 5.88 -10.96
N LYS A 168 -0.25 6.05 -12.25
CA LYS A 168 -0.48 7.39 -12.80
C LYS A 168 -1.50 7.99 -11.83
N PRO A 169 -1.18 9.07 -11.10
CA PRO A 169 -2.17 9.68 -10.25
C PRO A 169 -3.34 9.98 -11.19
N GLY A 170 -4.46 9.30 -10.97
CA GLY A 170 -5.69 9.62 -11.68
C GLY A 170 -5.91 11.12 -11.54
N HIS A 171 -6.45 11.75 -12.58
CA HIS A 171 -6.79 13.16 -12.56
C HIS A 171 -7.72 13.41 -11.36
N VAL A 172 -7.17 13.86 -10.24
CA VAL A 172 -7.94 14.17 -9.04
C VAL A 172 -8.87 15.32 -9.42
N PRO A 173 -10.20 15.15 -9.38
CA PRO A 173 -11.12 16.23 -9.74
C PRO A 173 -10.86 17.40 -8.79
N GLU A 174 -10.63 18.58 -9.37
CA GLU A 174 -10.29 19.76 -8.59
C GLU A 174 -11.47 20.14 -7.70
N THR A 175 -11.32 19.90 -6.40
CA THR A 175 -12.31 20.30 -5.41
C THR A 175 -12.18 21.80 -5.17
N ARG A 176 -13.24 22.49 -4.72
CA ARG A 176 -13.21 23.94 -4.42
C ARG A 176 -12.01 24.36 -3.54
N THR A 177 -11.55 23.47 -2.66
CA THR A 177 -10.37 23.66 -1.80
C THR A 177 -9.04 23.62 -2.56
N SER A 178 -8.89 22.80 -3.61
CA SER A 178 -7.68 22.77 -4.43
C SER A 178 -7.55 24.01 -5.31
N LEU A 179 -8.67 24.52 -5.84
CA LEU A 179 -8.71 25.78 -6.58
C LEU A 179 -8.29 26.97 -5.69
N LEU A 180 -8.83 27.06 -4.47
CA LEU A 180 -8.46 28.12 -3.52
C LEU A 180 -7.00 28.05 -3.06
N ARG A 181 -6.40 26.85 -3.00
CA ARG A 181 -4.97 26.70 -2.72
C ARG A 181 -4.09 27.17 -3.87
N ARG A 182 -4.51 26.94 -5.12
CA ARG A 182 -3.78 27.40 -6.32
C ARG A 182 -3.90 28.89 -6.55
N SER A 183 -5.07 29.48 -6.28
CA SER A 183 -5.30 30.92 -6.45
C SER A 183 -4.63 31.78 -5.38
N ARG A 184 -4.12 31.17 -4.29
CA ARG A 184 -3.40 31.88 -3.24
C ARG A 184 -1.92 31.97 -3.60
N THR A 185 -1.42 33.19 -3.72
CA THR A 185 0.02 33.42 -3.82
C THR A 185 0.70 32.91 -2.54
N LEU A 186 1.62 31.96 -2.71
CA LEU A 186 2.47 31.53 -1.60
C LEU A 186 3.36 32.73 -1.22
N PRO A 187 3.54 33.02 0.09
CA PRO A 187 4.52 34.01 0.51
C PRO A 187 5.88 33.66 -0.09
N VAL A 188 6.58 34.65 -0.64
CA VAL A 188 7.94 34.47 -1.14
C VAL A 188 8.75 33.79 -0.02
N PRO A 189 9.39 32.64 -0.27
CA PRO A 189 10.15 31.96 0.77
C PRO A 189 11.20 32.95 1.29
N PRO A 190 11.28 33.17 2.62
CA PRO A 190 12.25 34.09 3.18
C PRO A 190 13.65 33.64 2.75
N LYS A 191 14.46 34.59 2.29
CA LYS A 191 15.86 34.33 1.92
C LYS A 191 16.53 33.58 3.10
N PRO A 192 17.22 32.46 2.85
CA PRO A 192 17.83 31.69 3.92
C PRO A 192 18.71 32.60 4.78
N LEU A 193 18.45 32.54 6.09
CA LEU A 193 19.05 33.41 7.08
C LEU A 193 20.55 33.11 7.16
N ARG A 194 21.38 33.98 6.58
CA ARG A 194 22.84 33.88 6.67
C ARG A 194 23.29 34.58 7.95
N LEU A 195 23.77 33.80 8.92
CA LEU A 195 24.39 34.34 10.12
C LEU A 195 25.76 34.94 9.74
N PRO A 196 26.07 36.20 10.09
CA PRO A 196 27.36 36.81 9.75
C PRO A 196 28.55 36.10 10.39
N GLN A 197 28.33 35.37 11.48
CA GLN A 197 29.37 34.62 12.20
C GLN A 197 29.68 33.22 11.63
N VAL A 198 28.89 32.72 10.69
CA VAL A 198 29.16 31.44 10.02
C VAL A 198 29.71 31.72 8.63
N THR A 199 30.79 32.52 8.58
CA THR A 199 31.70 32.52 7.45
C THR A 199 32.44 31.19 7.47
N GLN A 200 32.52 30.54 6.31
CA GLN A 200 33.18 29.25 6.14
C GLN A 200 34.65 29.38 6.55
N VAL A 201 34.99 28.93 7.77
CA VAL A 201 36.36 28.92 8.27
C VAL A 201 37.10 27.82 7.52
N ALA A 202 38.22 28.16 6.89
CA ALA A 202 39.08 27.18 6.24
C ALA A 202 39.52 26.13 7.28
N GLY A 203 39.51 24.85 6.89
CA GLY A 203 39.90 23.76 7.79
C GLY A 203 41.28 24.02 8.39
N ALA A 204 41.36 24.07 9.71
CA ALA A 204 42.60 24.38 10.43
C ALA A 204 43.67 23.27 10.34
N LEU A 205 43.29 22.09 9.82
CA LEU A 205 44.16 20.93 9.68
C LEU A 205 44.16 20.43 8.24
N ASP A 206 45.36 20.19 7.71
CA ASP A 206 45.58 19.55 6.42
C ASP A 206 45.75 18.05 6.62
N THR A 207 44.66 17.30 6.53
CA THR A 207 44.69 15.84 6.61
C THR A 207 44.78 15.16 5.25
N PHE A 208 44.91 15.92 4.16
CA PHE A 208 44.98 15.33 2.82
C PHE A 208 46.40 14.85 2.53
N ARG A 209 46.50 13.60 2.08
CA ARG A 209 47.77 12.99 1.69
C ARG A 209 48.38 13.64 0.44
N ASP A 210 47.52 14.16 -0.45
CA ASP A 210 47.90 14.81 -1.71
C ASP A 210 47.17 16.16 -1.91
N PRO A 211 47.88 17.22 -2.34
CA PRO A 211 47.31 18.55 -2.52
C PRO A 211 46.33 18.66 -3.70
N LYS A 212 46.39 17.70 -4.65
CA LYS A 212 45.47 17.64 -5.80
C LYS A 212 44.09 17.13 -5.40
N ALA A 213 44.01 16.17 -4.48
CA ALA A 213 42.76 15.61 -3.97
C ALA A 213 41.93 16.66 -3.21
N ARG A 214 42.61 17.56 -2.47
CA ARG A 214 41.96 18.70 -1.82
C ARG A 214 41.21 19.59 -2.82
N ARG A 215 41.81 19.87 -3.99
CA ARG A 215 41.25 20.81 -4.98
C ARG A 215 40.04 20.25 -5.71
N SER A 216 39.95 18.94 -5.88
CA SER A 216 38.76 18.29 -6.46
C SER A 216 37.57 18.26 -5.49
N GLU A 217 37.81 18.19 -4.18
CA GLU A 217 36.73 18.13 -3.17
C GLU A 217 36.28 19.51 -2.70
N SER A 218 37.22 20.42 -2.45
CA SER A 218 36.89 21.84 -2.22
C SER A 218 36.65 22.47 -3.58
N GLY A 219 35.42 22.41 -4.10
CA GLY A 219 34.99 22.85 -5.45
C GLY A 219 35.28 24.32 -5.80
N THR A 220 36.53 24.72 -5.71
CA THR A 220 37.11 26.05 -5.92
C THR A 220 37.97 25.93 -7.17
N GLU A 221 37.30 25.90 -8.32
CA GLU A 221 37.96 26.09 -9.60
C GLU A 221 38.63 27.47 -9.63
N PRO A 222 39.93 27.59 -9.92
CA PRO A 222 40.56 28.88 -10.08
C PRO A 222 40.01 29.53 -11.36
N SER A 223 39.32 30.66 -11.20
CA SER A 223 38.91 31.52 -12.30
C SER A 223 40.14 31.87 -13.16
N ARG A 224 40.20 31.32 -14.38
CA ARG A 224 41.18 31.71 -15.40
C ARG A 224 41.03 33.21 -15.67
N GLY A 225 41.96 34.00 -15.15
CA GLY A 225 42.08 35.41 -15.45
C GLY A 225 42.27 35.62 -16.95
N GLN A 226 41.43 36.50 -17.52
CA GLN A 226 41.55 36.99 -18.88
C GLN A 226 42.95 37.57 -19.11
N ARG A 227 43.67 37.04 -20.10
CA ARG A 227 44.82 37.74 -20.66
C ARG A 227 44.27 38.82 -21.60
N LYS A 228 44.54 40.07 -21.24
CA LYS A 228 44.28 41.25 -22.06
C LYS A 228 45.07 41.15 -23.37
N ALA A 229 44.40 41.41 -24.48
CA ALA A 229 45.04 41.72 -25.74
C ALA A 229 45.43 43.21 -25.73
N CYS A 230 46.71 43.48 -25.91
CA CYS A 230 47.25 44.69 -26.53
C CYS A 230 48.35 44.22 -27.48
#